data_AF-A0A529KFQ7-F1
#
_entry.id   AF-A0A529KFQ7-F1
#
_cell.length_a   1.000
_cell.length_b   1.000
_cell.length_c   1.000
_cell.angle_alpha   90.00
_cell.angle_beta   90.00
_cell.angle_gamma   90.00
#
_symmetry.space_group_name_H-M   'P 1'
#
loop_
_entity.id
_entity.type
_entity.pdbx_description
1 polymer ?
#
loop_
_entity_poly.entity_id
_entity_poly.type
_entity_poly.pdbx_seq_one_letter_code
_entity_poly.pdbx_strand_id
1 'polypeptide(L)' 'AQDWMTDDQLNALWAEITRTASTDARVIFRTAAEPSLLPGRVSNSLLDQWNYADEASREFSARDRSAIYGGFHLYVKKAA' A
#
# COMPACT_ATOMS: atom_id res chain seq x y z
N ALA A 1 -7.58 9.43 1.00
CA ALA A 1 -7.51 8.11 1.67
C ALA A 1 -7.93 7.06 0.65
N GLN A 2 -7.11 6.02 0.46
CA GLN A 2 -7.34 4.99 -0.55
C GLN A 2 -8.64 4.19 -0.26
N ASP A 3 -9.11 4.17 1.00
CA ASP A 3 -10.38 3.56 1.42
C ASP A 3 -11.61 4.04 0.62
N TRP A 4 -11.57 5.27 0.09
CA TRP A 4 -12.69 5.87 -0.65
C TRP A 4 -12.51 5.83 -2.17
N MET A 5 -11.41 5.27 -2.65
CA MET A 5 -11.15 5.17 -4.09
C MET A 5 -11.90 3.98 -4.67
N THR A 6 -12.40 4.10 -5.90
CA THR A 6 -12.87 2.97 -6.68
C THR A 6 -11.70 2.10 -7.15
N ASP A 7 -11.98 0.89 -7.65
CA ASP A 7 -10.93 0.00 -8.15
C ASP A 7 -10.18 0.61 -9.35
N ASP A 8 -10.89 1.33 -10.23
CA ASP A 8 -10.28 2.07 -11.34
C ASP A 8 -9.33 3.17 -10.85
N GLN A 9 -9.73 3.92 -9.82
CA GLN A 9 -8.89 4.96 -9.22
C GLN A 9 -7.66 4.37 -8.54
N LEU A 10 -7.80 3.23 -7.84
CA LEU A 10 -6.68 2.52 -7.23
C LEU A 10 -5.70 2.01 -8.28
N ASN A 11 -6.19 1.39 -9.36
CA ASN A 11 -5.32 0.91 -10.44
C ASN A 11 -4.61 2.05 -11.17
N ALA A 12 -5.31 3.15 -11.47
CA ALA A 12 -4.70 4.34 -12.08
C ALA A 12 -3.60 4.94 -11.19
N LEU A 13 -3.87 5.08 -9.89
CA LEU A 13 -2.89 5.56 -8.92
C LEU A 13 -1.68 4.64 -8.84
N TRP A 14 -1.89 3.34 -8.67
CA TRP A 14 -0.82 2.37 -8.52
C TRP A 14 -0.01 2.17 -9.80
N ALA A 15 -0.60 2.35 -10.98
CA ALA A 15 0.12 2.40 -12.24
C ALA A 15 1.13 3.56 -12.26
N GLU A 16 0.71 4.78 -11.90
CA GLU A 16 1.59 5.95 -11.89
C GLU A 16 2.66 5.90 -10.80
N ILE A 17 2.32 5.40 -9.61
CA ILE A 17 3.29 5.12 -8.55
C ILE A 17 4.35 4.13 -9.07
N THR A 18 3.91 3.04 -9.70
CA THR A 18 4.81 2.00 -10.22
C THR A 18 5.70 2.51 -11.35
N ARG A 19 5.16 3.34 -12.25
CA ARG A 19 5.88 3.91 -13.40
C ARG A 19 6.99 4.87 -12.98
N THR A 20 6.82 5.57 -11.86
CA THR A 20 7.72 6.64 -11.40
C THR A 20 8.63 6.22 -10.24
N ALA A 21 8.35 5.10 -9.59
CA ALA A 21 9.15 4.56 -8.51
C ALA A 21 10.54 4.09 -8.98
N SER A 22 11.59 4.54 -8.29
CA SER A 22 12.91 3.93 -8.39
C SER A 22 12.93 2.54 -7.76
N THR A 23 13.98 1.76 -8.03
CA THR A 23 14.29 0.58 -7.23
C THR A 23 14.34 0.93 -5.74
N ASP A 24 13.83 0.03 -4.89
CA ASP A 24 13.72 0.17 -3.43
C ASP A 24 12.86 1.36 -2.94
N ALA A 25 12.13 2.02 -3.84
CA ALA A 25 11.16 3.04 -3.46
C ALA A 25 10.12 2.47 -2.48
N ARG A 26 9.68 3.32 -1.56
CA ARG A 26 8.73 2.92 -0.50
C ARG A 26 7.45 3.72 -0.63
N VAL A 27 6.33 3.00 -0.57
CA VAL A 27 4.99 3.58 -0.50
C VAL A 27 4.43 3.28 0.88
N ILE A 28 4.02 4.32 1.59
CA ILE A 28 3.28 4.19 2.83
C ILE A 28 1.87 4.77 2.68
N PHE A 29 0.90 4.10 3.27
CA PHE A 29 -0.44 4.64 3.43
C PHE A 29 -1.11 4.03 4.66
N ARG A 30 -2.18 4.67 5.11
CA ARG A 30 -2.99 4.23 6.25
C ARG A 30 -4.44 4.04 5.83
N THR A 31 -5.13 3.17 6.54
CA THR A 31 -6.51 2.74 6.26
C THR A 31 -7.34 2.73 7.53
N ALA A 32 -8.66 2.78 7.37
CA ALA A 32 -9.56 2.66 8.51
C ALA A 32 -9.58 1.25 9.10
N ALA A 33 -9.46 0.21 8.26
CA ALA A 33 -9.35 -1.19 8.67
C ALA A 33 -7.90 -1.66 8.74
N GLU A 34 -7.61 -2.66 9.57
CA GLU A 34 -6.26 -3.24 9.69
C GLU A 34 -5.76 -3.94 8.42
N PRO A 35 -6.57 -4.74 7.69
CA PRO A 35 -6.11 -5.37 6.45
C PRO A 35 -5.90 -4.34 5.33
N SER A 36 -4.83 -4.51 4.55
CA SER A 36 -4.62 -3.71 3.33
C SER A 36 -5.78 -3.92 2.36
N LEU A 37 -6.36 -2.84 1.84
CA LEU A 37 -7.45 -2.89 0.87
C LEU A 37 -7.00 -3.31 -0.55
N LEU A 38 -5.70 -3.33 -0.83
CA LEU A 38 -5.19 -3.48 -2.20
C LEU A 38 -5.36 -4.89 -2.80
N PRO A 39 -5.10 -5.99 -2.07
CA PRO A 39 -5.34 -7.33 -2.59
C PRO A 39 -6.81 -7.50 -3.02
N GLY A 40 -7.02 -7.93 -4.26
CA GLY A 40 -8.35 -8.08 -4.85
C GLY A 40 -8.96 -6.80 -5.44
N ARG A 41 -8.36 -5.63 -5.23
CA ARG A 41 -8.82 -4.33 -5.78
C ARG A 41 -7.83 -3.70 -6.76
N VAL A 42 -6.53 -3.90 -6.54
CA VAL A 42 -5.47 -3.54 -7.50
C VAL A 42 -5.05 -4.79 -8.26
N SER A 43 -4.79 -4.64 -9.56
CA SER A 43 -4.36 -5.74 -10.42
C SER A 43 -3.08 -6.40 -9.91
N ASN A 44 -3.03 -7.74 -9.99
CA ASN A 44 -1.86 -8.51 -9.57
C ASN A 44 -0.60 -8.11 -10.34
N SER A 45 -0.70 -7.79 -11.64
CA SER A 45 0.44 -7.34 -12.44
C SER A 45 1.11 -6.06 -11.92
N LEU A 46 0.36 -5.19 -11.22
CA LEU A 46 0.93 -4.05 -10.50
C LEU A 46 1.49 -4.49 -9.16
N LEU A 47 0.69 -5.18 -8.33
CA LEU A 47 1.09 -5.58 -6.97
C LEU A 47 2.29 -6.52 -6.94
N ASP A 48 2.44 -7.40 -7.93
CA ASP A 48 3.55 -8.34 -8.05
C ASP A 48 4.91 -7.64 -8.23
N GLN A 49 4.91 -6.35 -8.55
CA GLN A 49 6.13 -5.56 -8.63
C GLN A 49 6.55 -4.94 -7.28
N TRP A 50 5.77 -5.16 -6.23
CA TRP A 50 6.00 -4.62 -4.89
C TRP A 50 6.06 -5.76 -3.86
N ASN A 51 6.89 -5.56 -2.84
CA ASN A 51 6.92 -6.41 -1.66
C ASN A 51 6.12 -5.73 -0.54
N TYR A 52 5.09 -6.40 -0.03
CA TYR A 52 4.38 -5.94 1.16
C TYR A 52 5.17 -6.30 2.41
N ALA A 53 5.64 -5.29 3.14
CA ALA A 53 6.42 -5.49 4.36
C ALA A 53 5.48 -5.71 5.55
N ASP A 54 4.88 -6.89 5.67
CA ASP A 54 3.84 -7.21 6.66
C ASP A 54 4.29 -6.97 8.11
N GLU A 55 5.45 -7.49 8.50
CA GLU A 55 5.98 -7.33 9.86
C GLU A 55 6.17 -5.85 10.24
N ALA A 56 6.85 -5.10 9.38
CA ALA A 56 7.08 -3.67 9.58
C ALA A 56 5.75 -2.89 9.60
N SER A 57 4.80 -3.25 8.73
CA SER A 57 3.46 -2.66 8.67
C SER A 57 2.74 -2.80 10.01
N ARG A 58 2.73 -4.01 10.59
CA ARG A 58 2.14 -4.29 11.91
C ARG A 58 2.87 -3.54 13.04
N GLU A 59 4.20 -3.51 13.02
CA GLU A 59 5.00 -2.78 14.00
C GLU A 59 4.70 -1.28 13.97
N PHE A 60 4.57 -0.69 12.78
CA PHE A 60 4.22 0.71 12.62
C PHE A 60 2.77 1.00 13.02
N SER A 61 1.82 0.10 12.72
CA SER A 61 0.44 0.19 13.22
C SER A 61 0.40 0.23 14.75
N ALA A 62 1.13 -0.66 15.43
CA ALA A 62 1.16 -0.71 16.90
C ALA A 62 1.76 0.56 17.53
N ARG A 63 2.58 1.31 16.79
CA ARG A 63 3.19 2.57 17.22
C ARG A 63 2.38 3.81 16.83
N ASP A 64 1.41 3.68 15.93
CA ASP A 64 0.57 4.80 15.51
C ASP A 64 -0.36 5.20 16.68
N ARG A 65 -0.23 6.46 17.11
CA ARG A 65 -1.04 7.03 18.20
C ARG A 65 -2.30 7.72 17.69
N SER A 66 -2.53 7.69 16.38
CA SER A 66 -3.72 8.22 15.73
C SER A 66 -4.85 7.18 15.78
N ALA A 67 -5.79 7.35 16.71
CA ALA A 67 -6.89 6.40 16.94
C ALA A 67 -7.93 6.29 15.80
N ILE A 68 -7.70 6.93 14.65
CA ILE A 68 -8.63 6.96 13.51
C ILE A 68 -8.25 6.00 12.38
N TYR A 69 -7.07 5.37 12.45
CA TYR A 69 -6.58 4.42 11.45
C TYR A 69 -6.37 3.04 12.08
N GLY A 70 -6.91 2.01 11.44
CA GLY A 70 -6.74 0.61 11.84
C GLY A 70 -5.48 -0.02 11.26
N GLY A 71 -4.94 0.51 10.15
CA GLY A 71 -3.81 -0.08 9.44
C GLY A 71 -2.75 0.94 8.98
N PHE A 72 -1.48 0.53 9.04
CA PHE A 72 -0.32 1.18 8.42
C PHE A 72 0.27 0.18 7.44
N HIS A 73 0.45 0.57 6.19
CA HIS A 73 0.89 -0.33 5.14
C HIS A 73 2.17 0.19 4.49
N LEU A 74 3.18 -0.66 4.44
CA LEU A 74 4.44 -0.42 3.74
C LEU A 74 4.58 -1.37 2.56
N TYR A 75 4.74 -0.80 1.36
CA TYR A 75 5.13 -1.52 0.15
C TYR A 75 6.51 -1.03 -0.32
N VAL A 76 7.36 -1.96 -0.72
CA VAL A 76 8.71 -1.68 -1.23
C VAL A 76 8.82 -2.16 -2.67
N LYS A 77 9.29 -1.29 -3.57
CA LYS A 77 9.44 -1.61 -5.00
C LYS A 77 10.50 -2.69 -5.15
N LYS A 78 10.16 -3.79 -5.81
CA LYS A 78 11.14 -4.86 -6.10
C LYS A 78 12.22 -4.32 -7.04
N ALA A 79 13.44 -4.84 -6.88
CA ALA A 79 14.46 -4.68 -7.91
C ALA A 79 13.99 -5.32 -9.23
N ALA A 80 14.38 -4.70 -10.35
CA ALA A 80 14.09 -5.20 -11.69
C ALA A 80 14.89 -6.47 -11.99
#